data_AF-I3ZWR5-F1
#
_entry.id   AF-I3ZWR5-F1
#
_cell.length_a   1.000
_cell.length_b   1.000
_cell.length_c   1.000
_cell.angle_alpha   90.00
_cell.angle_beta   90.00
_cell.angle_gamma   90.00
#
_symmetry.space_group_name_H-M   'P 1'
#
loop_
_entity.id
_entity.type
_entity.pdbx_description
1 polymer ?
#
loop_
_entity_poly.entity_id
_entity_poly.type
_entity_poly.pdbx_seq_one_letter_code
_entity_poly.pdbx_strand_id
1 'polypeptide(L)'
;MGHGHKNYSNGGLQSHQRKHGNGGGCNTSVVSEALQKKPIDAVRLREAISSCKQLNSLEGVIGKTFGKTLTAMERFFEATPRERLDWAIVVAAYLRVLNLKTNQVRKVLDLSRDIYFDFEFRGDHSSEERIQSKLMRMRFLLAYSVGKADRRDVKALEALHKALDPILLKVSASPTRENFEAVYDFIQAVIAYHRFLGGREK
;
A
#
# COMPACT_ATOMS: atom_id res chain seq x y z
N MET A 1 -32.43 16.18 75.99
CA MET A 1 -32.56 14.72 75.84
C MET A 1 -33.45 14.46 74.63
N GLY A 2 -32.96 13.74 73.62
CA GLY A 2 -33.67 13.50 72.37
C GLY A 2 -32.71 13.15 71.25
N HIS A 3 -32.28 11.88 71.23
CA HIS A 3 -31.46 11.28 70.17
C HIS A 3 -32.22 11.22 68.85
N GLY A 4 -31.53 11.50 67.74
CA GLY A 4 -32.00 11.23 66.39
C GLY A 4 -30.85 10.73 65.51
N HIS A 5 -30.55 9.43 65.60
CA HIS A 5 -29.63 8.72 64.70
C HIS A 5 -30.21 8.69 63.28
N LYS A 6 -29.45 9.18 62.29
CA LYS A 6 -29.73 8.93 60.86
C LYS A 6 -28.87 7.76 60.39
N ASN A 7 -29.51 6.63 60.14
CA ASN A 7 -28.94 5.47 59.46
C ASN A 7 -28.86 5.75 57.95
N TYR A 8 -27.67 5.61 57.36
CA TYR A 8 -27.49 5.56 55.92
C TYR A 8 -27.65 4.12 55.44
N SER A 9 -28.68 3.88 54.63
CA SER A 9 -28.93 2.60 53.96
C SER A 9 -27.97 2.42 52.78
N ASN A 10 -27.23 1.32 52.81
CA ASN A 10 -26.40 0.80 51.72
C ASN A 10 -27.27 0.43 50.52
N GLY A 11 -27.25 1.25 49.46
CA GLY A 11 -27.79 0.91 48.15
C GLY A 11 -26.79 0.05 47.37
N GLY A 12 -26.97 -1.27 47.43
CA GLY A 12 -26.24 -2.22 46.58
C GLY A 12 -26.61 -2.04 45.12
N LEU A 13 -25.66 -1.53 44.32
CA LEU A 13 -25.74 -1.52 42.86
C LEU A 13 -25.35 -2.89 42.31
N GLN A 14 -26.34 -3.76 42.14
CA GLN A 14 -26.22 -4.99 41.35
C GLN A 14 -26.34 -4.68 39.86
N SER A 15 -25.32 -5.15 39.13
CA SER A 15 -25.38 -5.76 37.80
C SER A 15 -26.17 -5.07 36.69
N HIS A 16 -25.45 -4.37 35.83
CA HIS A 16 -25.68 -4.47 34.39
C HIS A 16 -24.34 -4.67 33.67
N GLN A 17 -23.89 -5.92 33.63
CA GLN A 17 -22.97 -6.35 32.58
C GLN A 17 -23.70 -6.22 31.25
N ARG A 18 -23.49 -5.10 30.58
CA ARG A 18 -23.83 -4.93 29.17
C ARG A 18 -23.02 -5.96 28.39
N LYS A 19 -23.70 -6.97 27.87
CA LYS A 19 -23.18 -7.85 26.82
C LYS A 19 -22.66 -6.96 25.70
N HIS A 20 -21.33 -6.91 25.53
CA HIS A 20 -20.71 -6.35 24.35
C HIS A 20 -21.23 -7.15 23.15
N GLY A 21 -22.12 -6.54 22.37
CA GLY A 21 -22.46 -7.02 21.04
C GLY A 21 -21.16 -7.13 20.26
N ASN A 22 -20.89 -8.32 19.73
CA ASN A 22 -19.75 -8.63 18.90
C ASN A 22 -19.83 -7.77 17.63
N GLY A 23 -19.23 -6.58 17.71
CA GLY A 23 -19.29 -5.56 16.68
C GLY A 23 -18.59 -6.04 15.43
N GLY A 24 -19.16 -5.74 14.26
CA GLY A 24 -18.58 -6.02 12.95
C GLY A 24 -17.28 -5.24 12.71
N GLY A 25 -16.24 -5.57 13.46
CA GLY A 25 -14.87 -5.10 13.34
C GLY A 25 -14.07 -5.96 12.37
N CYS A 26 -13.01 -5.39 11.83
CA CYS A 26 -12.19 -6.04 10.83
C CYS A 26 -11.37 -7.17 11.45
N ASN A 27 -11.33 -8.34 10.80
CA ASN A 27 -10.56 -9.48 11.27
C ASN A 27 -9.06 -9.31 10.92
N THR A 28 -8.34 -8.59 11.78
CA THR A 28 -6.92 -8.26 11.60
C THR A 28 -6.01 -9.48 11.61
N SER A 29 -6.38 -10.56 12.32
CA SER A 29 -5.59 -11.80 12.35
C SER A 29 -5.61 -12.50 10.99
N VAL A 30 -6.78 -12.59 10.35
CA VAL A 30 -6.91 -13.18 9.00
C VAL A 30 -6.11 -12.39 7.96
N VAL A 31 -6.14 -11.05 8.04
CA VAL A 31 -5.32 -10.19 7.15
C VAL A 31 -3.83 -10.46 7.39
N SER A 32 -3.39 -10.54 8.64
CA SER A 32 -1.98 -10.82 8.96
C SER A 32 -1.54 -12.20 8.48
N GLU A 33 -2.37 -13.21 8.67
CA GLU A 33 -2.11 -14.59 8.21
C GLU A 33 -2.00 -14.65 6.68
N ALA A 34 -2.92 -14.00 5.96
CA ALA A 34 -2.90 -13.96 4.49
C ALA A 34 -1.63 -13.30 3.94
N LEU A 35 -1.12 -12.26 4.62
CA LEU A 35 0.12 -11.56 4.24
C LEU A 35 1.41 -12.30 4.62
N GLN A 36 1.36 -13.19 5.62
CA GLN A 36 2.51 -13.99 6.06
C GLN A 36 2.72 -15.26 5.21
N LYS A 37 1.65 -15.78 4.60
CA LYS A 37 1.72 -16.95 3.72
C LYS A 37 2.57 -16.64 2.47
N LYS A 38 3.37 -17.61 2.04
CA LYS A 38 4.21 -17.55 0.84
C LYS A 38 3.87 -18.72 -0.09
N PRO A 39 3.30 -18.48 -1.29
CA PRO A 39 2.97 -17.17 -1.89
C PRO A 39 1.83 -16.49 -1.14
N ILE A 40 1.72 -15.17 -1.25
CA ILE A 40 0.62 -14.44 -0.61
C ILE A 40 -0.72 -14.88 -1.19
N ASP A 41 -1.67 -15.17 -0.29
CA ASP A 41 -3.02 -15.58 -0.66
C ASP A 41 -3.87 -14.35 -0.97
N ALA A 42 -3.73 -13.84 -2.19
CA ALA A 42 -4.40 -12.61 -2.61
C ALA A 42 -5.93 -12.72 -2.50
N VAL A 43 -6.51 -13.89 -2.75
CA VAL A 43 -7.96 -14.13 -2.66
C VAL A 43 -8.43 -14.00 -1.22
N ARG A 44 -7.79 -14.71 -0.29
CA ARG A 44 -8.11 -14.62 1.14
C ARG A 44 -7.88 -13.23 1.69
N LEU A 45 -6.82 -12.55 1.23
CA LEU A 45 -6.55 -11.15 1.57
C LEU A 45 -7.68 -10.23 1.09
N ARG A 46 -8.14 -10.39 -0.16
CA ARG A 46 -9.26 -9.62 -0.72
C ARG A 46 -10.53 -9.81 0.10
N GLU A 47 -10.89 -11.04 0.45
CA GLU A 47 -12.07 -11.36 1.26
C GLU A 47 -11.99 -10.70 2.65
N ALA A 48 -10.82 -10.77 3.28
CA ALA A 48 -10.59 -10.15 4.59
C ALA A 48 -10.66 -8.61 4.52
N ILE A 49 -10.09 -7.98 3.49
CA ILE A 49 -10.17 -6.53 3.28
C ILE A 49 -11.60 -6.10 2.92
N SER A 50 -12.32 -6.88 2.11
CA SER A 50 -13.67 -6.53 1.64
C SER A 50 -14.74 -6.67 2.72
N SER A 51 -14.55 -7.58 3.68
CA SER A 51 -15.45 -7.74 4.83
C SER A 51 -15.25 -6.66 5.92
N CYS A 52 -14.18 -5.87 5.81
CA CYS A 52 -13.85 -4.82 6.77
C CYS A 52 -14.68 -3.55 6.55
N LYS A 53 -15.48 -3.16 7.55
CA LYS A 53 -16.28 -1.91 7.51
C LYS A 53 -15.44 -0.64 7.62
N GLN A 54 -14.31 -0.70 8.33
CA GLN A 54 -13.44 0.44 8.64
C GLN A 54 -12.00 0.13 8.22
N LEU A 55 -11.66 0.39 6.96
CA LEU A 55 -10.36 -0.01 6.40
C LEU A 55 -9.15 0.61 7.12
N ASN A 56 -9.30 1.81 7.66
CA ASN A 56 -8.27 2.46 8.46
C ASN A 56 -7.88 1.65 9.71
N SER A 57 -8.75 0.77 10.22
CA SER A 57 -8.38 -0.13 11.33
C SER A 57 -7.33 -1.17 10.93
N LEU A 58 -7.11 -1.39 9.63
CA LEU A 58 -6.08 -2.28 9.10
C LEU A 58 -4.73 -1.58 8.89
N GLU A 59 -4.65 -0.25 9.01
CA GLU A 59 -3.44 0.56 8.74
C GLU A 59 -2.25 0.05 9.58
N GLY A 60 -2.46 -0.27 10.85
CA GLY A 60 -1.40 -0.77 11.73
C GLY A 60 -0.84 -2.14 11.31
N VAL A 61 -1.72 -3.09 10.97
CA VAL A 61 -1.32 -4.47 10.64
C VAL A 61 -0.67 -4.54 9.27
N ILE A 62 -1.29 -3.92 8.28
CA ILE A 62 -0.75 -3.89 6.91
C ILE A 62 0.49 -2.98 6.87
N GLY A 63 0.48 -1.86 7.59
CA GLY A 63 1.62 -0.93 7.67
C GLY A 63 2.89 -1.56 8.24
N LYS A 64 2.77 -2.44 9.25
CA LYS A 64 3.92 -3.20 9.77
C LYS A 64 4.51 -4.14 8.71
N THR A 65 3.65 -4.79 7.93
CA THR A 65 4.07 -5.69 6.84
C THR A 65 4.68 -4.89 5.67
N PHE A 66 4.09 -3.75 5.36
CA PHE A 66 4.59 -2.80 4.37
C PHE A 66 5.99 -2.30 4.74
N GLY A 67 6.23 -1.90 6.00
CA GLY A 67 7.56 -1.48 6.45
C GLY A 67 8.63 -2.56 6.25
N LYS A 68 8.33 -3.82 6.61
CA LYS A 68 9.23 -4.95 6.34
C LYS A 68 9.46 -5.17 4.83
N THR A 69 8.42 -4.97 4.05
CA THR A 69 8.48 -5.10 2.58
C THR A 69 9.38 -4.04 1.98
N LEU A 70 9.31 -2.78 2.43
CA LEU A 70 10.21 -1.71 1.97
C LEU A 70 11.68 -2.06 2.20
N THR A 71 12.04 -2.59 3.38
CA THR A 71 13.41 -3.06 3.64
C THR A 71 13.80 -4.22 2.73
N ALA A 72 12.90 -5.19 2.52
CA ALA A 72 13.18 -6.32 1.62
C ALA A 72 13.36 -5.89 0.15
N MET A 73 12.68 -4.82 -0.27
CA MET A 73 12.79 -4.25 -1.62
C MET A 73 14.14 -3.55 -1.88
N GLU A 74 15.02 -3.41 -0.89
CA GLU A 74 16.39 -2.93 -1.13
C GLU A 74 17.13 -3.85 -2.11
N ARG A 75 16.83 -5.16 -2.10
CA ARG A 75 17.36 -6.16 -3.04
C ARG A 75 16.43 -6.42 -4.25
N PHE A 76 15.82 -5.36 -4.78
CA PHE A 76 14.76 -5.50 -5.79
C PHE A 76 15.19 -6.25 -7.06
N PHE A 77 16.39 -5.94 -7.57
CA PHE A 77 16.88 -6.49 -8.84
C PHE A 77 17.44 -7.92 -8.67
N GLU A 78 17.84 -8.28 -7.45
CA GLU A 78 18.28 -9.63 -7.09
C GLU A 78 17.09 -10.56 -6.78
N ALA A 79 15.89 -10.01 -6.59
CA ALA A 79 14.71 -10.77 -6.21
C ALA A 79 14.08 -11.49 -7.40
N THR A 80 13.54 -12.67 -7.12
CA THR A 80 12.77 -13.44 -8.09
C THR A 80 11.49 -12.71 -8.50
N PRO A 81 10.93 -12.97 -9.70
CA PRO A 81 9.65 -12.39 -10.10
C PRO A 81 8.52 -12.65 -9.09
N ARG A 82 8.56 -13.81 -8.44
CA ARG A 82 7.59 -14.20 -7.40
C ARG A 82 7.71 -13.36 -6.12
N GLU A 83 8.93 -13.07 -5.67
CA GLU A 83 9.14 -12.18 -4.52
C GLU A 83 8.68 -10.75 -4.82
N ARG A 84 8.97 -10.25 -6.03
CA ARG A 84 8.49 -8.95 -6.50
C ARG A 84 6.97 -8.88 -6.53
N LEU A 85 6.31 -9.95 -6.98
CA LEU A 85 4.85 -10.06 -6.98
C LEU A 85 4.27 -10.01 -5.55
N ASP A 86 4.85 -10.75 -4.62
CA ASP A 86 4.45 -10.71 -3.22
C ASP A 86 4.59 -9.30 -2.63
N TRP A 87 5.69 -8.61 -2.90
CA TRP A 87 5.86 -7.22 -2.47
C TRP A 87 4.82 -6.30 -3.10
N ALA A 88 4.51 -6.49 -4.38
CA ALA A 88 3.49 -5.71 -5.07
C ALA A 88 2.12 -5.88 -4.42
N ILE A 89 1.75 -7.09 -3.98
CA ILE A 89 0.50 -7.35 -3.25
C ILE A 89 0.47 -6.61 -1.91
N VAL A 90 1.57 -6.61 -1.15
CA VAL A 90 1.63 -5.88 0.13
C VAL A 90 1.50 -4.37 -0.10
N VAL A 91 2.24 -3.83 -1.07
CA VAL A 91 2.18 -2.41 -1.44
C VAL A 91 0.75 -2.04 -1.85
N ALA A 92 0.14 -2.82 -2.75
CA ALA A 92 -1.24 -2.63 -3.19
C ALA A 92 -2.25 -2.64 -2.03
N ALA A 93 -2.11 -3.58 -1.09
CA ALA A 93 -2.98 -3.69 0.07
C ALA A 93 -2.85 -2.48 1.00
N TYR A 94 -1.62 -1.97 1.19
CA TYR A 94 -1.41 -0.78 2.01
C TYR A 94 -1.97 0.48 1.34
N LEU A 95 -1.72 0.67 0.05
CA LEU A 95 -2.31 1.76 -0.74
C LEU A 95 -3.84 1.72 -0.73
N ARG A 96 -4.42 0.51 -0.73
CA ARG A 96 -5.86 0.31 -0.64
C ARG A 96 -6.44 0.80 0.68
N VAL A 97 -5.76 0.51 1.80
CA VAL A 97 -6.17 0.97 3.14
C VAL A 97 -6.03 2.49 3.26
N LEU A 98 -4.99 3.07 2.67
CA LEU A 98 -4.78 4.51 2.60
C LEU A 98 -5.69 5.21 1.58
N ASN A 99 -6.53 4.46 0.87
CA ASN A 99 -7.51 4.95 -0.10
C ASN A 99 -6.88 5.75 -1.26
N LEU A 100 -5.76 5.25 -1.81
CA LEU A 100 -5.14 5.83 -3.00
C LEU A 100 -6.14 5.92 -4.16
N LYS A 101 -6.23 7.09 -4.80
CA LYS A 101 -7.06 7.28 -6.00
C LYS A 101 -6.25 7.02 -7.26
N THR A 102 -6.82 6.30 -8.21
CA THR A 102 -6.09 5.88 -9.43
C THR A 102 -5.72 7.07 -10.33
N ASN A 103 -6.49 8.16 -10.30
CA ASN A 103 -6.16 9.41 -11.02
C ASN A 103 -4.84 10.04 -10.53
N GLN A 104 -4.45 9.81 -9.28
CA GLN A 104 -3.22 10.36 -8.71
C GLN A 104 -1.96 9.67 -9.23
N VAL A 105 -2.08 8.41 -9.65
CA VAL A 105 -0.95 7.62 -10.17
C VAL A 105 -0.92 7.52 -11.69
N ARG A 106 -1.99 7.93 -12.37
CA ARG A 106 -2.13 7.80 -13.83
C ARG A 106 -0.92 8.33 -14.60
N LYS A 107 -0.45 9.54 -14.29
CA LYS A 107 0.72 10.13 -14.97
C LYS A 107 2.02 9.31 -14.81
N VAL A 108 2.18 8.66 -13.67
CA VAL A 108 3.35 7.79 -13.39
C VAL A 108 3.24 6.51 -14.21
N LEU A 109 2.02 5.97 -14.36
CA LEU A 109 1.74 4.79 -15.18
C LEU A 109 1.87 5.07 -16.68
N ASP A 110 1.37 6.21 -17.13
CA ASP A 110 1.50 6.62 -18.53
C ASP A 110 2.98 6.77 -18.89
N LEU A 111 3.76 7.42 -18.02
CA LEU A 111 5.20 7.58 -18.23
C LEU A 111 5.96 6.24 -18.15
N SER A 112 5.60 5.32 -17.24
CA SER A 112 6.24 4.01 -17.19
C SER A 112 5.97 3.20 -18.46
N ARG A 113 4.75 3.28 -18.99
CA ARG A 113 4.38 2.68 -20.27
C ARG A 113 5.15 3.30 -21.44
N ASP A 114 5.30 4.61 -21.46
CA ASP A 114 6.06 5.31 -22.50
C ASP A 114 7.55 4.97 -22.49
N ILE A 115 8.12 4.68 -21.32
CA ILE A 115 9.51 4.21 -21.19
C ILE A 115 9.62 2.77 -21.68
N TYR A 116 8.67 1.91 -21.29
CA TYR A 116 8.63 0.51 -21.76
C TYR A 116 8.55 0.45 -23.29
N PHE A 117 7.69 1.28 -23.89
CA PHE A 117 7.58 1.37 -25.35
C PHE A 117 8.85 1.87 -26.04
N ASP A 118 9.59 2.80 -25.42
CA ASP A 118 10.88 3.23 -25.98
C ASP A 118 11.87 2.05 -26.01
N PHE A 119 11.96 1.27 -24.93
CA PHE A 119 12.80 0.06 -24.90
C PHE A 119 12.37 -1.00 -25.92
N GLU A 120 11.06 -1.27 -26.02
CA GLU A 120 10.52 -2.39 -26.80
C GLU A 120 10.52 -2.11 -28.32
N PHE A 121 10.17 -0.89 -28.72
CA PHE A 121 9.88 -0.58 -30.13
C PHE A 121 10.87 0.38 -30.78
N ARG A 122 11.63 1.15 -29.98
CA ARG A 122 12.62 2.10 -30.54
C ARG A 122 14.05 1.56 -30.48
N GLY A 123 14.29 0.47 -29.75
CA GLY A 123 15.60 -0.20 -29.68
C GLY A 123 16.74 0.79 -29.45
N ASP A 124 17.78 0.69 -30.28
CA ASP A 124 19.01 1.50 -30.24
C ASP A 124 18.80 3.00 -30.60
N HIS A 125 17.58 3.41 -30.99
CA HIS A 125 17.25 4.81 -31.30
C HIS A 125 16.73 5.60 -30.10
N SER A 126 16.42 4.96 -28.97
CA SER A 126 16.28 5.69 -27.70
C SER A 126 17.65 5.81 -27.05
N SER A 127 18.23 7.01 -27.07
CA SER A 127 19.47 7.25 -26.33
C SER A 127 19.25 6.94 -24.84
N GLU A 128 20.25 6.35 -24.20
CA GLU A 128 20.26 6.09 -22.77
C GLU A 128 19.88 7.36 -21.98
N GLU A 129 20.42 8.51 -22.40
CA GLU A 129 20.10 9.84 -21.86
C GLU A 129 18.60 10.17 -21.89
N ARG A 130 17.88 9.80 -22.96
CA ARG A 130 16.43 10.02 -23.07
C ARG A 130 15.66 9.15 -22.09
N ILE A 131 16.06 7.90 -21.92
CA ILE A 131 15.47 6.99 -20.93
C ILE A 131 15.76 7.49 -19.51
N GLN A 132 17.01 7.82 -19.20
CA GLN A 132 17.41 8.39 -17.92
C GLN A 132 16.61 9.66 -17.60
N SER A 133 16.45 10.56 -18.58
CA SER A 133 15.65 11.79 -18.44
C SER A 133 14.18 11.50 -18.12
N LYS A 134 13.58 10.49 -18.76
CA LYS A 134 12.21 10.07 -18.46
C LYS A 134 12.09 9.45 -17.07
N LEU A 135 13.05 8.63 -16.65
CA LEU A 135 13.08 8.04 -15.30
C LEU A 135 13.25 9.11 -14.21
N MET A 136 14.13 10.08 -14.42
CA MET A 136 14.27 11.26 -13.55
C MET A 136 12.96 12.05 -13.47
N ARG A 137 12.30 12.27 -14.61
CA ARG A 137 10.99 12.91 -14.67
C ARG A 137 9.94 12.14 -13.87
N MET A 138 9.94 10.81 -13.93
CA MET A 138 9.03 9.96 -13.18
C MET A 138 9.19 10.14 -11.66
N ARG A 139 10.43 10.19 -11.18
CA ARG A 139 10.76 10.47 -9.77
C ARG A 139 10.30 11.86 -9.34
N PHE A 140 10.61 12.88 -10.14
CA PHE A 140 10.14 14.25 -9.89
C PHE A 140 8.61 14.35 -9.85
N LEU A 141 7.90 13.68 -10.76
CA LEU A 141 6.43 13.67 -10.77
C LEU A 141 5.84 13.00 -9.52
N LEU A 142 6.46 11.92 -9.03
CA LEU A 142 6.07 11.31 -7.76
C LEU A 142 6.25 12.28 -6.58
N ALA A 143 7.41 12.91 -6.46
CA ALA A 143 7.69 13.88 -5.40
C ALA A 143 6.75 15.09 -5.46
N TYR A 144 6.52 15.65 -6.66
CA TYR A 144 5.57 16.73 -6.87
C TYR A 144 4.13 16.33 -6.50
N SER A 145 3.73 15.09 -6.84
CA SER A 145 2.41 14.58 -6.50
C SER A 145 2.21 14.51 -4.98
N VAL A 146 3.23 14.09 -4.24
CA VAL A 146 3.23 14.12 -2.77
C VAL A 146 3.10 15.56 -2.25
N GLY A 147 3.94 16.48 -2.73
CA GLY A 147 3.96 17.87 -2.25
C GLY A 147 2.70 18.67 -2.57
N LYS A 148 1.98 18.30 -3.64
CA LYS A 148 0.71 18.94 -4.04
C LYS A 148 -0.52 18.33 -3.35
N ALA A 149 -0.40 17.12 -2.79
CA ALA A 149 -1.55 16.40 -2.27
C ALA A 149 -2.17 17.08 -1.05
N ASP A 150 -3.50 17.04 -0.97
CA ASP A 150 -4.20 17.43 0.25
C ASP A 150 -3.85 16.48 1.41
N ARG A 151 -4.00 16.94 2.65
CA ARG A 151 -3.75 16.17 3.88
C ARG A 151 -4.42 14.79 3.92
N ARG A 152 -5.54 14.63 3.22
CA ARG A 152 -6.29 13.36 3.15
C ARG A 152 -5.63 12.31 2.24
N ASP A 153 -4.91 12.75 1.22
CA ASP A 153 -4.37 11.88 0.18
C ASP A 153 -2.83 11.73 0.28
N VAL A 154 -2.16 12.66 0.98
CA VAL A 154 -0.70 12.72 1.10
C VAL A 154 -0.09 11.40 1.61
N LYS A 155 -0.71 10.75 2.60
CA LYS A 155 -0.21 9.47 3.15
C LYS A 155 -0.13 8.37 2.10
N ALA A 156 -1.15 8.24 1.24
CA ALA A 156 -1.19 7.21 0.20
C ALA A 156 -0.11 7.46 -0.85
N LEU A 157 0.10 8.72 -1.23
CA LEU A 157 1.13 9.12 -2.17
C LEU A 157 2.54 9.00 -1.61
N GLU A 158 2.74 9.32 -0.33
CA GLU A 158 4.00 9.07 0.37
C GLU A 158 4.33 7.57 0.43
N ALA A 159 3.33 6.71 0.69
CA ALA A 159 3.53 5.27 0.71
C ALA A 159 3.96 4.75 -0.67
N LEU A 160 3.30 5.21 -1.74
CA LEU A 160 3.70 4.87 -3.10
C LEU A 160 5.11 5.39 -3.43
N HIS A 161 5.40 6.63 -3.08
CA HIS A 161 6.71 7.25 -3.27
C HIS A 161 7.81 6.44 -2.56
N LYS A 162 7.60 6.07 -1.29
CA LYS A 162 8.54 5.24 -0.51
C LYS A 162 8.79 3.87 -1.14
N ALA A 163 7.77 3.28 -1.79
CA ALA A 163 7.92 2.00 -2.47
C ALA A 163 8.66 2.11 -3.80
N LEU A 164 8.42 3.18 -4.58
CA LEU A 164 8.94 3.30 -5.95
C LEU A 164 10.27 4.06 -6.05
N ASP A 165 10.46 5.15 -5.31
CA ASP A 165 11.63 6.03 -5.51
C ASP A 165 12.99 5.32 -5.36
N PRO A 166 13.21 4.43 -4.38
CA PRO A 166 14.49 3.72 -4.27
C PRO A 166 14.80 2.83 -5.48
N ILE A 167 13.78 2.17 -6.03
CA ILE A 167 13.93 1.30 -7.21
C ILE A 167 14.14 2.15 -8.46
N LEU A 168 13.39 3.25 -8.58
CA LEU A 168 13.53 4.20 -9.68
C LEU A 168 14.91 4.85 -9.68
N LEU A 169 15.46 5.23 -8.51
CA LEU A 169 16.81 5.77 -8.39
C LEU A 169 17.86 4.79 -8.93
N LYS A 170 17.75 3.51 -8.54
CA LYS A 170 18.68 2.47 -8.99
C LYS A 170 18.62 2.22 -10.49
N VAL A 171 17.42 2.02 -11.06
CA VAL A 171 17.28 1.81 -12.52
C VAL A 171 17.68 3.05 -13.32
N SER A 172 17.55 4.26 -12.76
CA SER A 172 17.98 5.47 -13.46
C SER A 172 19.49 5.64 -13.54
N ALA A 173 20.23 5.08 -12.57
CA ALA A 173 21.69 5.17 -12.55
C ALA A 173 22.33 4.25 -13.61
N SER A 174 21.65 3.17 -14.00
CA SER A 174 22.07 2.25 -15.06
C SER A 174 20.83 1.61 -15.70
N PRO A 175 20.19 2.31 -16.65
CA PRO A 175 18.95 1.85 -17.25
C PRO A 175 19.26 0.76 -18.28
N THR A 176 18.96 -0.48 -17.93
CA THR A 176 18.89 -1.59 -18.89
C THR A 176 17.44 -1.96 -19.15
N ARG A 177 17.19 -2.61 -20.29
CA ARG A 177 15.85 -3.10 -20.64
C ARG A 177 15.34 -4.06 -19.58
N GLU A 178 16.17 -5.00 -19.15
CA GLU A 178 15.84 -6.05 -18.19
C GLU A 178 15.50 -5.46 -16.81
N ASN A 179 16.31 -4.50 -16.35
CA ASN A 179 16.05 -3.82 -15.08
C ASN A 179 14.77 -3.00 -15.17
N PHE A 180 14.55 -2.28 -16.27
CA PHE A 180 13.33 -1.48 -16.40
C PHE A 180 12.07 -2.35 -16.54
N GLU A 181 12.13 -3.45 -17.27
CA GLU A 181 11.04 -4.43 -17.39
C GLU A 181 10.64 -4.97 -16.00
N ALA A 182 11.62 -5.31 -15.16
CA ALA A 182 11.36 -5.69 -13.77
C ALA A 182 10.60 -4.61 -12.97
N VAL A 183 10.95 -3.33 -13.15
CA VAL A 183 10.26 -2.20 -12.51
C VAL A 183 8.85 -2.01 -13.08
N TYR A 184 8.71 -2.11 -14.40
CA TYR A 184 7.45 -1.95 -15.10
C TYR A 184 6.43 -3.01 -14.66
N ASP A 185 6.83 -4.29 -14.65
CA ASP A 185 6.00 -5.40 -14.18
C ASP A 185 5.57 -5.23 -12.74
N PHE A 186 6.48 -4.77 -11.87
CA PHE A 186 6.16 -4.50 -10.48
C PHE A 186 5.11 -3.40 -10.34
N ILE A 187 5.24 -2.29 -11.09
CA ILE A 187 4.25 -1.22 -11.10
C ILE A 187 2.89 -1.74 -11.59
N GLN A 188 2.86 -2.52 -12.68
CA GLN A 188 1.63 -3.12 -13.18
C GLN A 188 0.97 -4.03 -12.13
N ALA A 189 1.76 -4.86 -11.46
CA ALA A 189 1.28 -5.74 -10.40
C ALA A 189 0.67 -4.94 -9.24
N VAL A 190 1.32 -3.87 -8.78
CA VAL A 190 0.78 -3.00 -7.71
C VAL A 190 -0.59 -2.46 -8.09
N ILE A 191 -0.76 -1.96 -9.32
CA ILE A 191 -2.04 -1.41 -9.78
C ILE A 191 -3.10 -2.50 -9.94
N ALA A 192 -2.73 -3.64 -10.52
CA ALA A 192 -3.63 -4.77 -10.71
C ALA A 192 -4.18 -5.27 -9.37
N TYR A 193 -3.31 -5.49 -8.38
CA TYR A 193 -3.74 -5.93 -7.05
C TYR A 193 -4.46 -4.82 -6.29
N HIS A 194 -4.09 -3.55 -6.46
CA HIS A 194 -4.82 -2.46 -5.83
C HIS A 194 -6.29 -2.44 -6.29
N ARG A 195 -6.52 -2.63 -7.60
CA ARG A 195 -7.86 -2.77 -8.19
C ARG A 195 -8.57 -4.03 -7.71
N PHE A 196 -7.86 -5.17 -7.68
CA PHE A 196 -8.40 -6.44 -7.19
C PHE A 196 -8.89 -6.37 -5.74
N LEU A 197 -8.18 -5.64 -4.88
CA LEU A 197 -8.52 -5.38 -3.47
C LEU A 197 -9.60 -4.29 -3.30
N GLY A 198 -10.22 -3.83 -4.40
CA GLY A 198 -11.35 -2.91 -4.40
C GLY A 198 -10.98 -1.43 -4.42
N GLY A 199 -9.75 -1.09 -4.81
CA GLY A 199 -9.36 0.29 -5.12
C GLY A 199 -10.18 0.80 -6.31
N ARG A 200 -10.66 2.05 -6.23
CA ARG A 200 -11.55 2.64 -7.25
C ARG A 200 -10.90 3.81 -7.97
N GLU A 201 -11.30 4.00 -9.22
CA GLU A 201 -11.14 5.27 -9.92
C GLU A 201 -12.17 6.25 -9.33
N LYS A 202 -11.71 7.23 -8.55
CA LYS A 202 -12.49 8.42 -8.20
C LYS A 202 -11.64 9.65 -8.40
#